data_AF-A0A8C8Z7G8-F1
#
_entry.id   AF-A0A8C8Z7G8-F1
#
_cell.length_a   1.000
_cell.length_b   1.000
_cell.length_c   1.000
_cell.angle_alpha   90.00
_cell.angle_beta   90.00
_cell.angle_gamma   90.00
#
_symmetry.space_group_name_H-M   'P 1'
#
loop_
_entity.id
_entity.type
_entity.pdbx_description
1 polymer ?
#
loop_
_entity_poly.entity_id
_entity_poly.type
_entity_poly.pdbx_seq_one_letter_code
_entity_poly.pdbx_strand_id
1 'polypeptide(L)'
;SWWLWPLVAVCAADVYREEAERIMQDTPVIDGHNDLPWQLLTKFNNRLQDEAANLTTLASTHTNIPKLRAGLVGGQFWSAYVPCDTQNKDAVRRTLEQMDVVHRMCEMYPETFLCVTSSAGIRQAFQEGRVASLIGVEGGHSIDSSLGVLRVLYRLGMRYLTLTHSCNTPWADNWLVDTGSDEAQSQGLSEFGQRVLREMNRLGVMVDLAHVSVATMKAALQLSTAPVIFSHSSAYSLCAHRRNVPDDVLLLVNETGSLVMVNFYNDYVSCSRTANLSQVADHLDYIKKVAGAGAVGFGGDFDGVTRLPTGLEDVSKYPDLIAELLRRNWTEAEVRGALAENLLRVFEAVEQVRMGTQAAEEEPIPLEQLGTSCRMQYGYSDAPTLRRQPGALLASLAPLIFSLRLL
;
A
#
# COMPACT_ATOMS: atom_id res chain seq x y z
N SER A 1 10.78 57.66 -19.91
CA SER A 1 10.14 56.34 -20.05
C SER A 1 11.11 55.31 -19.50
N TRP A 2 10.70 54.39 -18.63
CA TRP A 2 11.45 53.24 -18.05
C TRP A 2 11.32 53.17 -16.52
N TRP A 3 10.10 52.98 -16.02
CA TRP A 3 9.85 52.54 -14.63
C TRP A 3 8.48 51.86 -14.60
N LEU A 4 8.38 50.55 -14.88
CA LEU A 4 7.12 49.79 -14.72
C LEU A 4 7.28 48.25 -14.78
N TRP A 5 8.40 47.68 -14.33
CA TRP A 5 8.62 46.21 -14.35
C TRP A 5 9.18 45.60 -13.04
N PRO A 6 8.61 45.89 -11.85
CA PRO A 6 8.73 44.90 -10.76
C PRO A 6 7.38 44.44 -10.16
N LEU A 7 6.23 45.00 -10.56
CA LEU A 7 4.94 44.73 -9.91
C LEU A 7 4.15 43.52 -10.47
N VAL A 8 4.58 42.91 -11.57
CA VAL A 8 3.82 41.82 -12.22
C VAL A 8 4.16 40.43 -11.67
N ALA A 9 5.36 40.24 -11.09
CA ALA A 9 5.81 38.92 -10.64
C ALA A 9 5.19 38.46 -9.31
N VAL A 10 4.75 39.39 -8.45
CA VAL A 10 4.17 39.06 -7.13
C VAL A 10 2.70 38.64 -7.27
N CYS A 11 1.94 39.18 -8.23
CA CYS A 11 0.53 38.82 -8.41
C CYS A 11 0.29 37.42 -9.00
N ALA A 12 1.27 36.82 -9.70
CA ALA A 12 1.05 35.54 -10.37
C ALA A 12 1.21 34.32 -9.45
N ALA A 13 2.07 34.40 -8.43
CA ALA A 13 2.27 33.31 -7.47
C ALA A 13 1.03 33.12 -6.56
N ASP A 14 0.40 34.22 -6.16
CA ASP A 14 -0.81 34.20 -5.34
C ASP A 14 -1.99 33.57 -6.08
N VAL A 15 -2.17 33.83 -7.38
CA VAL A 15 -3.32 33.32 -8.16
C VAL A 15 -3.34 31.79 -8.27
N TYR A 16 -2.21 31.13 -8.54
CA TYR A 16 -2.18 29.67 -8.65
C TYR A 16 -2.38 28.98 -7.30
N ARG A 17 -1.93 29.60 -6.20
CA ARG A 17 -2.12 29.08 -4.85
C ARG A 17 -3.58 29.20 -4.42
N GLU A 18 -4.22 30.34 -4.67
CA GLU A 18 -5.65 30.53 -4.42
C GLU A 18 -6.51 29.53 -5.23
N GLU A 19 -6.16 29.34 -6.51
CA GLU A 19 -6.86 28.38 -7.37
C GLU A 19 -6.66 26.93 -6.94
N ALA A 20 -5.44 26.58 -6.51
CA ALA A 20 -5.16 25.27 -5.92
C ALA A 20 -6.04 25.01 -4.68
N GLU A 21 -6.12 25.99 -3.77
CA GLU A 21 -6.96 25.87 -2.58
C GLU A 21 -8.45 25.77 -2.93
N ARG A 22 -8.93 26.55 -3.91
CA ARG A 22 -10.31 26.45 -4.41
C ARG A 22 -10.62 25.05 -4.94
N ILE A 23 -9.76 24.48 -5.77
CA ILE A 23 -9.94 23.12 -6.31
C ILE A 23 -9.91 22.09 -5.19
N MET A 24 -8.96 22.21 -4.25
CA MET A 24 -8.77 21.25 -3.17
C MET A 24 -9.85 21.31 -2.08
N GLN A 25 -10.58 22.42 -1.96
CA GLN A 25 -11.78 22.48 -1.10
C GLN A 25 -12.88 21.54 -1.60
N ASP A 26 -13.05 21.43 -2.93
CA ASP A 26 -14.01 20.52 -3.55
C ASP A 26 -13.45 19.10 -3.72
N THR A 27 -12.16 18.98 -4.00
CA THR A 27 -11.46 17.71 -4.22
C THR A 27 -10.20 17.67 -3.38
N PRO A 28 -10.31 17.36 -2.08
CA PRO A 28 -9.17 17.19 -1.20
C PRO A 28 -8.22 16.11 -1.73
N VAL A 29 -6.93 16.21 -1.38
CA VAL A 29 -5.96 15.16 -1.76
C VAL A 29 -6.26 13.85 -1.02
N ILE A 30 -6.18 12.75 -1.75
CA ILE A 30 -6.04 11.38 -1.24
C ILE A 30 -4.59 10.98 -1.41
N ASP A 31 -3.86 10.88 -0.30
CA ASP A 31 -2.50 10.38 -0.31
C ASP A 31 -2.45 8.86 -0.07
N GLY A 32 -1.63 8.17 -0.88
CA GLY A 32 -1.53 6.72 -0.92
C GLY A 32 -0.66 6.09 0.15
N HIS A 33 0.21 6.85 0.82
CA HIS A 33 1.19 6.26 1.74
C HIS A 33 1.77 7.27 2.75
N ASN A 34 1.49 7.02 4.02
CA ASN A 34 2.03 7.80 5.14
C ASN A 34 2.31 6.89 6.35
N ASP A 35 3.52 7.00 6.89
CA ASP A 35 4.07 6.15 7.96
C ASP A 35 3.93 6.76 9.37
N LEU A 36 3.00 7.68 9.58
CA LEU A 36 2.67 8.14 10.93
C LEU A 36 2.45 6.97 11.92
N PRO A 37 1.78 5.84 11.59
CA PRO A 37 1.68 4.70 12.49
C PRO A 37 3.04 4.13 12.92
N TRP A 38 4.04 4.12 12.04
CA TRP A 38 5.40 3.70 12.38
C TRP A 38 6.09 4.70 13.32
N GLN A 39 5.87 6.00 13.14
CA GLN A 39 6.36 7.03 14.07
C GLN A 39 5.72 6.90 15.45
N LEU A 40 4.42 6.57 15.52
CA LEU A 40 3.71 6.35 16.79
C LEU A 40 4.25 5.12 17.54
N LEU A 41 4.61 4.06 16.81
CA LEU A 41 5.26 2.89 17.39
C LEU A 41 6.66 3.23 17.91
N THR A 42 7.51 3.82 17.07
CA THR A 42 8.93 4.03 17.42
C THR A 42 9.14 5.11 18.48
N LYS A 43 8.31 6.16 18.51
CA LYS A 43 8.44 7.26 19.48
C LYS A 43 7.69 6.97 20.78
N PHE A 44 6.53 6.31 20.73
CA PHE A 44 5.62 6.22 21.87
C PHE A 44 5.19 4.79 22.21
N ASN A 45 5.66 3.80 21.45
CA ASN A 45 5.21 2.40 21.56
C ASN A 45 3.67 2.29 21.46
N ASN A 46 3.08 3.03 20.52
CA ASN A 46 1.63 3.08 20.25
C ASN A 46 0.74 3.57 21.41
N ARG A 47 1.32 4.22 22.43
CA ARG A 47 0.60 4.81 23.57
C ARG A 47 0.03 6.19 23.21
N LEU A 48 -1.13 6.21 22.55
CA LEU A 48 -1.78 7.44 22.10
C LEU A 48 -2.24 8.38 23.22
N GLN A 49 -2.35 7.89 24.46
CA GLN A 49 -2.66 8.73 25.63
C GLN A 49 -1.43 9.46 26.20
N ASP A 50 -0.22 9.16 25.71
CA ASP A 50 0.97 9.95 26.04
C ASP A 50 0.77 11.37 25.50
N GLU A 51 0.96 12.39 26.34
CA GLU A 51 0.75 13.79 25.95
C GLU A 51 1.67 14.18 24.78
N ALA A 52 2.87 13.58 24.70
CA ALA A 52 3.80 13.80 23.60
C ALA A 52 3.33 13.19 22.27
N ALA A 53 2.38 12.26 22.31
CA ALA A 53 1.76 11.63 21.13
C ALA A 53 0.50 12.36 20.65
N ASN A 54 0.10 13.45 21.30
CA ASN A 54 -1.11 14.18 20.93
C ASN A 54 -1.03 14.74 19.50
N LEU A 55 -1.83 14.20 18.58
CA LEU A 55 -1.77 14.54 17.15
C LEU A 55 -2.18 15.99 16.84
N THR A 56 -2.77 16.72 17.78
CA THR A 56 -3.04 18.16 17.61
C THR A 56 -1.79 19.02 17.83
N THR A 57 -0.80 18.53 18.57
CA THR A 57 0.41 19.28 18.95
C THR A 57 1.71 18.56 18.58
N LEU A 58 1.64 17.34 18.03
CA LEU A 58 2.80 16.54 17.62
C LEU A 58 3.63 17.29 16.56
N ALA A 59 4.80 17.77 16.95
CA ALA A 59 5.65 18.59 16.08
C ALA A 59 6.83 17.82 15.45
N SER A 60 7.14 16.62 15.96
CA SER A 60 8.36 15.87 15.62
C SER A 60 8.24 14.98 14.36
N THR A 61 7.17 15.17 13.60
CA THR A 61 6.75 14.37 12.44
C THR A 61 6.36 15.30 11.30
N HIS A 62 6.34 14.74 10.08
CA HIS A 62 5.77 15.41 8.93
C HIS A 62 4.25 15.51 9.04
N THR A 63 3.62 14.64 9.83
CA THR A 63 2.16 14.59 9.94
C THR A 63 1.67 14.94 11.34
N ASN A 64 0.69 15.84 11.40
CA ASN A 64 -0.16 16.10 12.55
C ASN A 64 -1.50 16.67 12.07
N ILE A 65 -2.48 16.82 12.96
CA ILE A 65 -3.84 17.27 12.60
C ILE A 65 -3.82 18.67 11.97
N PRO A 66 -3.20 19.71 12.57
CA PRO A 66 -3.13 21.04 11.96
C PRO A 66 -2.51 21.04 10.56
N LYS A 67 -1.44 20.27 10.33
CA LYS A 67 -0.77 20.17 9.04
C LYS A 67 -1.65 19.50 7.98
N LEU A 68 -2.32 18.40 8.32
CA LEU A 68 -3.26 17.72 7.41
C LEU A 68 -4.37 18.68 6.95
N ARG A 69 -4.91 19.47 7.88
CA ARG A 69 -5.93 20.50 7.56
C ARG A 69 -5.36 21.59 6.66
N ALA A 70 -4.18 22.13 6.99
CA ALA A 70 -3.52 23.16 6.18
C ALA A 70 -3.14 22.66 4.77
N GLY A 71 -2.88 21.36 4.62
CA GLY A 71 -2.58 20.72 3.35
C GLY A 71 -3.81 20.30 2.55
N LEU A 72 -5.02 20.56 3.05
CA LEU A 72 -6.29 20.14 2.43
C LEU A 72 -6.30 18.63 2.10
N VAL A 73 -5.76 17.83 3.02
CA VAL A 73 -5.82 16.37 2.96
C VAL A 73 -7.20 15.91 3.40
N GLY A 74 -7.91 15.23 2.52
CA GLY A 74 -9.24 14.67 2.83
C GLY A 74 -9.25 13.14 2.82
N GLY A 75 -8.20 12.49 2.31
CA GLY A 75 -8.04 11.05 2.41
C GLY A 75 -6.58 10.67 2.61
N GLN A 76 -6.35 9.63 3.41
CA GLN A 76 -5.02 9.11 3.69
C GLN A 76 -5.11 7.59 3.84
N PHE A 77 -4.27 6.89 3.09
CA PHE A 77 -3.91 5.52 3.43
C PHE A 77 -2.76 5.56 4.44
N TRP A 78 -3.04 5.09 5.65
CA TRP A 78 -2.08 4.92 6.72
C TRP A 78 -1.34 3.60 6.54
N SER A 79 -0.02 3.66 6.48
CA SER A 79 0.83 2.49 6.32
C SER A 79 0.86 1.68 7.62
N ALA A 80 0.33 0.46 7.57
CA ALA A 80 0.53 -0.57 8.59
C ALA A 80 1.83 -1.35 8.28
N TYR A 81 2.94 -0.61 8.24
CA TYR A 81 4.27 -1.13 7.97
C TYR A 81 4.84 -1.92 9.14
N VAL A 82 5.56 -3.00 8.82
CA VAL A 82 6.45 -3.69 9.75
C VAL A 82 7.80 -3.99 9.08
N PRO A 83 8.94 -3.82 9.77
CA PRO A 83 10.25 -4.05 9.17
C PRO A 83 10.47 -5.46 8.62
N CYS A 84 11.27 -5.57 7.55
CA CYS A 84 11.59 -6.83 6.88
C CYS A 84 12.21 -7.88 7.81
N ASP A 85 12.95 -7.47 8.83
CA ASP A 85 13.57 -8.38 9.81
C ASP A 85 12.57 -9.04 10.76
N THR A 86 11.30 -8.64 10.71
CA THR A 86 10.17 -9.30 11.40
C THR A 86 9.58 -10.47 10.60
N GLN A 87 9.92 -10.59 9.31
CA GLN A 87 9.52 -11.73 8.48
C GLN A 87 10.04 -13.05 9.08
N ASN A 88 9.20 -14.09 9.09
CA ASN A 88 9.45 -15.35 9.80
C ASN A 88 9.65 -15.20 11.32
N LYS A 89 9.19 -14.09 11.93
CA LYS A 89 9.21 -13.85 13.38
C LYS A 89 7.84 -13.36 13.86
N ASP A 90 7.69 -12.06 14.08
CA ASP A 90 6.51 -11.42 14.67
C ASP A 90 5.78 -10.46 13.70
N ALA A 91 6.05 -10.54 12.39
CA ALA A 91 5.43 -9.70 11.35
C ALA A 91 3.90 -9.63 11.45
N VAL A 92 3.22 -10.78 11.58
CA VAL A 92 1.75 -10.83 11.68
C VAL A 92 1.27 -10.08 12.93
N ARG A 93 1.88 -10.35 14.10
CA ARG A 93 1.52 -9.68 15.36
C ARG A 93 1.70 -8.17 15.23
N ARG A 94 2.85 -7.70 14.75
CA ARG A 94 3.11 -6.27 14.63
C ARG A 94 2.20 -5.61 13.61
N THR A 95 1.85 -6.30 12.53
CA THR A 95 0.88 -5.78 11.55
C THR A 95 -0.46 -5.55 12.23
N LEU A 96 -0.94 -6.49 13.05
CA LEU A 96 -2.17 -6.31 13.83
C LEU A 96 -2.08 -5.12 14.80
N GLU A 97 -0.93 -4.94 15.48
CA GLU A 97 -0.70 -3.79 16.38
C GLU A 97 -0.67 -2.45 15.63
N GLN A 98 -0.11 -2.41 14.41
CA GLN A 98 -0.08 -1.22 13.57
C GLN A 98 -1.46 -0.90 12.97
N MET A 99 -2.26 -1.92 12.63
CA MET A 99 -3.66 -1.71 12.25
C MET A 99 -4.49 -1.20 13.43
N ASP A 100 -4.28 -1.76 14.63
CA ASP A 100 -4.93 -1.33 15.87
C ASP A 100 -4.65 0.14 16.20
N VAL A 101 -3.40 0.61 16.08
CA VAL A 101 -3.10 2.01 16.38
C VAL A 101 -3.80 2.97 15.39
N VAL A 102 -3.99 2.58 14.13
CA VAL A 102 -4.79 3.36 13.16
C VAL A 102 -6.27 3.42 13.58
N HIS A 103 -6.86 2.29 13.98
CA HIS A 103 -8.24 2.26 14.47
C HIS A 103 -8.43 3.14 15.70
N ARG A 104 -7.57 2.99 16.72
CA ARG A 104 -7.61 3.81 17.94
C ARG A 104 -7.33 5.29 17.67
N MET A 105 -6.50 5.61 16.68
CA MET A 105 -6.26 6.99 16.25
C MET A 105 -7.55 7.61 15.70
N CYS A 106 -8.31 6.89 14.85
CA CYS A 106 -9.61 7.35 14.39
C CYS A 106 -10.61 7.54 15.53
N GLU A 107 -10.65 6.60 16.47
CA GLU A 107 -11.56 6.65 17.63
C GLU A 107 -11.22 7.79 18.59
N MET A 108 -9.95 8.13 18.74
CA MET A 108 -9.47 9.18 19.65
C MET A 108 -9.69 10.59 19.11
N TYR A 109 -9.68 10.76 17.78
CA TYR A 109 -9.85 12.06 17.11
C TYR A 109 -10.98 11.99 16.05
N PRO A 110 -12.23 11.65 16.46
CA PRO A 110 -13.34 11.39 15.53
C PRO A 110 -13.83 12.64 14.78
N GLU A 111 -13.53 13.84 15.31
CA GLU A 111 -13.77 15.12 14.64
C GLU A 111 -12.82 15.35 13.46
N THR A 112 -11.67 14.66 13.45
CA THR A 112 -10.68 14.77 12.38
C THR A 112 -10.74 13.59 11.43
N PHE A 113 -10.71 12.37 11.96
CA PHE A 113 -10.57 11.17 11.16
C PHE A 113 -11.89 10.41 11.05
N LEU A 114 -12.16 9.87 9.86
CA LEU A 114 -13.20 8.88 9.64
C LEU A 114 -12.55 7.63 9.08
N CYS A 115 -12.43 6.58 9.90
CA CYS A 115 -11.94 5.29 9.43
C CYS A 115 -12.94 4.68 8.44
N VAL A 116 -12.51 4.49 7.19
CA VAL A 116 -13.35 3.98 6.10
C VAL A 116 -12.66 2.84 5.38
N THR A 117 -13.45 2.05 4.67
CA THR A 117 -12.95 0.86 3.99
C THR A 117 -13.56 0.69 2.59
N SER A 118 -14.00 1.79 1.98
CA SER A 118 -14.57 1.78 0.63
C SER A 118 -14.42 3.13 -0.05
N SER A 119 -14.52 3.13 -1.37
CA SER A 119 -14.57 4.37 -2.17
C SER A 119 -15.73 5.28 -1.73
N ALA A 120 -16.91 4.71 -1.48
CA ALA A 120 -18.08 5.41 -0.96
C ALA A 120 -17.82 6.02 0.42
N GLY A 121 -17.08 5.33 1.29
CA GLY A 121 -16.68 5.85 2.59
C GLY A 121 -15.74 7.05 2.47
N ILE A 122 -14.81 7.05 1.52
CA ILE A 122 -13.96 8.23 1.25
C ILE A 122 -14.83 9.43 0.87
N ARG A 123 -15.80 9.23 -0.05
CA ARG A 123 -16.74 10.29 -0.46
C ARG A 123 -17.57 10.81 0.71
N GLN A 124 -17.96 9.93 1.63
CA GLN A 124 -18.65 10.33 2.87
C GLN A 124 -17.75 11.20 3.75
N ALA A 125 -16.49 10.82 3.96
CA ALA A 125 -15.55 11.61 4.76
C ALA A 125 -15.35 13.02 4.18
N PHE A 126 -15.25 13.13 2.85
CA PHE A 126 -15.17 14.42 2.16
C PHE A 126 -16.40 15.30 2.45
N GLN A 127 -17.61 14.73 2.33
CA GLN A 127 -18.86 15.45 2.63
C GLN A 127 -18.95 15.93 4.07
N GLU A 128 -18.36 15.18 5.01
CA GLU A 128 -18.35 15.51 6.43
C GLU A 128 -17.16 16.40 6.84
N GLY A 129 -16.29 16.78 5.90
CA GLY A 129 -15.09 17.56 6.19
C GLY A 129 -14.10 16.81 7.10
N ARG A 130 -14.08 15.48 7.05
CA ARG A 130 -13.16 14.61 7.81
C ARG A 130 -12.13 13.99 6.87
N VAL A 131 -10.98 13.62 7.44
CA VAL A 131 -9.95 12.87 6.71
C VAL A 131 -10.36 11.41 6.67
N ALA A 132 -10.65 10.90 5.47
CA ALA A 132 -10.86 9.48 5.22
C ALA A 132 -9.59 8.70 5.58
N SER A 133 -9.65 7.90 6.63
CA SER A 133 -8.52 7.10 7.10
C SER A 133 -8.70 5.66 6.64
N LEU A 134 -7.83 5.19 5.74
CA LEU A 134 -7.80 3.80 5.28
C LEU A 134 -6.51 3.14 5.71
N ILE A 135 -6.47 1.81 5.64
CA ILE A 135 -5.28 1.02 5.99
C ILE A 135 -4.70 0.39 4.72
N GLY A 136 -3.42 0.67 4.49
CA GLY A 136 -2.57 -0.06 3.57
C GLY A 136 -1.58 -0.92 4.34
N VAL A 137 -1.46 -2.21 4.03
CA VAL A 137 -0.43 -3.06 4.65
C VAL A 137 0.79 -3.09 3.75
N GLU A 138 1.93 -2.65 4.29
CA GLU A 138 3.15 -2.53 3.51
C GLU A 138 4.07 -3.74 3.72
N GLY A 139 3.97 -4.67 2.76
CA GLY A 139 4.85 -5.83 2.65
C GLY A 139 4.12 -7.16 2.85
N GLY A 140 4.26 -8.05 1.86
CA GLY A 140 3.62 -9.37 1.89
C GLY A 140 4.10 -10.30 3.00
N HIS A 141 5.22 -9.99 3.68
CA HIS A 141 5.64 -10.72 4.87
C HIS A 141 4.65 -10.58 6.03
N SER A 142 3.80 -9.55 6.03
CA SER A 142 2.71 -9.37 6.99
C SER A 142 1.63 -10.45 6.95
N ILE A 143 1.47 -11.16 5.82
CA ILE A 143 0.54 -12.30 5.73
C ILE A 143 1.20 -13.64 6.06
N ASP A 144 2.53 -13.66 6.26
CA ASP A 144 3.32 -14.86 6.53
C ASP A 144 2.98 -16.04 5.59
N SER A 145 2.82 -15.73 4.30
CA SER A 145 2.41 -16.68 3.24
C SER A 145 1.10 -17.45 3.54
N SER A 146 0.14 -16.79 4.20
CA SER A 146 -1.16 -17.36 4.55
C SER A 146 -2.32 -16.57 3.96
N LEU A 147 -3.10 -17.22 3.09
CA LEU A 147 -4.37 -16.68 2.56
C LEU A 147 -5.42 -16.47 3.66
N GLY A 148 -5.34 -17.26 4.74
CA GLY A 148 -6.17 -17.07 5.92
C GLY A 148 -5.88 -15.73 6.61
N VAL A 149 -4.60 -15.41 6.80
CA VAL A 149 -4.17 -14.13 7.38
C VAL A 149 -4.54 -12.98 6.45
N LEU A 150 -4.31 -13.09 5.14
CA LEU A 150 -4.74 -12.09 4.14
C LEU A 150 -6.22 -11.71 4.30
N ARG A 151 -7.11 -12.72 4.41
CA ARG A 151 -8.55 -12.50 4.65
C ARG A 151 -8.84 -11.85 6.01
N VAL A 152 -8.07 -12.17 7.05
CA VAL A 152 -8.22 -11.53 8.36
C VAL A 152 -7.83 -10.06 8.29
N LEU A 153 -6.70 -9.72 7.67
CA LEU A 153 -6.28 -8.33 7.48
C LEU A 153 -7.31 -7.53 6.68
N TYR A 154 -7.89 -8.12 5.62
CA TYR A 154 -9.00 -7.50 4.89
C TYR A 154 -10.21 -7.17 5.78
N ARG A 155 -10.62 -8.11 6.65
CA ARG A 155 -11.73 -7.91 7.61
C ARG A 155 -11.41 -6.84 8.65
N LEU A 156 -10.14 -6.72 9.02
CA LEU A 156 -9.64 -5.69 9.93
C LEU A 156 -9.44 -4.32 9.25
N GLY A 157 -9.76 -4.18 7.96
CA GLY A 157 -9.80 -2.89 7.27
C GLY A 157 -8.70 -2.67 6.23
N MET A 158 -7.79 -3.63 5.99
CA MET A 158 -6.79 -3.53 4.92
C MET A 158 -7.48 -3.35 3.56
N ARG A 159 -7.07 -2.33 2.79
CA ARG A 159 -7.61 -2.04 1.45
C ARG A 159 -6.58 -1.98 0.33
N TYR A 160 -5.30 -1.93 0.66
CA TYR A 160 -4.26 -2.43 -0.24
C TYR A 160 -3.25 -3.29 0.50
N LEU A 161 -2.53 -4.13 -0.24
CA LEU A 161 -1.33 -4.83 0.23
C LEU A 161 -0.18 -4.55 -0.75
N THR A 162 0.90 -3.99 -0.24
CA THR A 162 2.18 -3.90 -0.96
C THR A 162 2.81 -5.29 -1.00
N LEU A 163 3.02 -5.85 -2.19
CA LEU A 163 3.35 -7.28 -2.32
C LEU A 163 4.67 -7.64 -1.62
N THR A 164 5.63 -6.72 -1.60
CA THR A 164 6.88 -6.83 -0.85
C THR A 164 7.18 -5.49 -0.18
N HIS A 165 8.05 -5.47 0.84
CA HIS A 165 8.81 -4.26 1.18
C HIS A 165 10.21 -4.42 0.56
N SER A 166 11.28 -3.89 1.17
CA SER A 166 12.67 -4.07 0.73
C SER A 166 13.26 -5.43 1.13
N CYS A 167 12.51 -6.50 0.88
CA CYS A 167 12.89 -7.90 1.06
C CYS A 167 11.94 -8.80 0.27
N ASN A 168 12.44 -9.91 -0.27
CA ASN A 168 11.58 -10.92 -0.90
C ASN A 168 10.64 -11.55 0.14
N THR A 169 9.46 -11.96 -0.33
CA THR A 169 8.66 -13.00 0.34
C THR A 169 8.91 -14.33 -0.36
N PRO A 170 8.48 -15.48 0.20
CA PRO A 170 8.55 -16.76 -0.50
C PRO A 170 7.79 -16.82 -1.85
N TRP A 171 7.05 -15.77 -2.21
CA TRP A 171 6.13 -15.79 -3.33
C TRP A 171 6.16 -14.53 -4.21
N ALA A 172 6.96 -13.52 -3.86
CA ALA A 172 7.15 -12.30 -4.65
C ALA A 172 8.56 -11.71 -4.46
N ASP A 173 9.13 -11.22 -5.56
CA ASP A 173 10.46 -10.59 -5.57
C ASP A 173 10.39 -9.06 -5.39
N ASN A 174 11.31 -8.51 -4.60
CA ASN A 174 11.41 -7.09 -4.28
C ASN A 174 12.39 -6.31 -5.18
N TRP A 175 12.34 -4.99 -5.09
CA TRP A 175 13.09 -4.05 -5.94
C TRP A 175 14.63 -4.18 -5.82
N LEU A 176 15.16 -4.69 -4.70
CA LEU A 176 16.59 -4.96 -4.52
C LEU A 176 17.12 -6.05 -5.45
N VAL A 177 16.23 -6.86 -6.04
CA VAL A 177 16.60 -7.81 -7.10
C VAL A 177 17.12 -7.05 -8.33
N ASP A 178 16.50 -5.92 -8.68
CA ASP A 178 16.90 -5.14 -9.85
C ASP A 178 18.16 -4.28 -9.62
N THR A 179 18.65 -4.21 -8.38
CA THR A 179 19.97 -3.65 -8.04
C THR A 179 21.07 -4.72 -7.98
N GLY A 180 20.70 -6.01 -8.03
CA GLY A 180 21.59 -7.14 -7.78
C GLY A 180 21.96 -7.32 -6.30
N SER A 181 21.23 -6.68 -5.38
CA SER A 181 21.45 -6.81 -3.94
C SER A 181 20.74 -8.02 -3.34
N ASP A 182 19.61 -8.42 -3.92
CA ASP A 182 18.88 -9.64 -3.58
C ASP A 182 18.81 -10.59 -4.79
N GLU A 183 18.63 -11.89 -4.55
CA GLU A 183 18.42 -12.88 -5.60
C GLU A 183 16.95 -12.93 -6.03
N ALA A 184 16.69 -13.15 -7.33
CA ALA A 184 15.34 -13.39 -7.85
C ALA A 184 14.88 -14.81 -7.46
N GLN A 185 14.04 -14.93 -6.44
CA GLN A 185 13.57 -16.22 -5.93
C GLN A 185 12.36 -16.73 -6.71
N SER A 186 11.40 -15.83 -6.96
CA SER A 186 10.15 -16.14 -7.67
C SER A 186 10.20 -15.79 -9.17
N GLN A 187 11.22 -15.03 -9.59
CA GLN A 187 11.33 -14.40 -10.90
C GLN A 187 10.08 -13.59 -11.25
N GLY A 188 9.58 -12.84 -10.27
CA GLY A 188 8.27 -12.18 -10.30
C GLY A 188 7.34 -12.73 -9.23
N LEU A 189 6.32 -13.50 -9.63
CA LEU A 189 5.36 -14.15 -8.74
C LEU A 189 5.43 -15.67 -8.85
N SER A 190 5.59 -16.36 -7.72
CA SER A 190 5.50 -17.83 -7.68
C SER A 190 4.05 -18.29 -7.93
N GLU A 191 3.82 -19.59 -8.10
CA GLU A 191 2.45 -20.13 -8.23
C GLU A 191 1.56 -19.75 -7.03
N PHE A 192 2.13 -19.73 -5.82
CA PHE A 192 1.41 -19.25 -4.64
C PHE A 192 1.19 -17.73 -4.69
N GLY A 193 2.17 -16.95 -5.16
CA GLY A 193 2.02 -15.50 -5.34
C GLY A 193 0.89 -15.13 -6.31
N GLN A 194 0.70 -15.93 -7.36
CA GLN A 194 -0.43 -15.78 -8.27
C GLN A 194 -1.79 -16.08 -7.59
N ARG A 195 -1.83 -17.01 -6.62
CA ARG A 195 -3.03 -17.26 -5.80
C ARG A 195 -3.30 -16.13 -4.82
N VAL A 196 -2.26 -15.55 -4.22
CA VAL A 196 -2.37 -14.35 -3.40
C VAL A 196 -3.00 -13.22 -4.21
N LEU A 197 -2.51 -12.99 -5.45
CA LEU A 197 -3.06 -11.99 -6.36
C LEU A 197 -4.55 -12.24 -6.67
N ARG A 198 -4.93 -13.49 -7.00
CA ARG A 198 -6.33 -13.86 -7.24
C ARG A 198 -7.22 -13.64 -6.02
N GLU A 199 -6.74 -14.01 -4.83
CA GLU A 199 -7.49 -13.80 -3.58
C GLU A 199 -7.66 -12.30 -3.28
N MET A 200 -6.66 -11.47 -3.55
CA MET A 200 -6.76 -10.01 -3.44
C MET A 200 -7.82 -9.45 -4.40
N ASN A 201 -7.81 -9.85 -5.67
CA ASN A 201 -8.84 -9.46 -6.63
C ASN A 201 -10.24 -9.91 -6.18
N ARG A 202 -10.40 -11.15 -5.71
CA ARG A 202 -11.67 -11.69 -5.19
C ARG A 202 -12.18 -10.90 -3.98
N LEU A 203 -11.29 -10.48 -3.08
CA LEU A 203 -11.64 -9.69 -1.89
C LEU A 203 -11.98 -8.23 -2.22
N GLY A 204 -11.49 -7.69 -3.34
CA GLY A 204 -11.51 -6.26 -3.62
C GLY A 204 -10.44 -5.51 -2.82
N VAL A 205 -9.25 -6.10 -2.69
CA VAL A 205 -8.05 -5.44 -2.15
C VAL A 205 -7.21 -4.92 -3.32
N MET A 206 -6.84 -3.65 -3.28
CA MET A 206 -5.91 -3.07 -4.26
C MET A 206 -4.54 -3.75 -4.14
N VAL A 207 -3.99 -4.15 -5.28
CA VAL A 207 -2.64 -4.68 -5.38
C VAL A 207 -1.69 -3.49 -5.45
N ASP A 208 -0.77 -3.38 -4.49
CA ASP A 208 0.24 -2.33 -4.49
C ASP A 208 1.61 -2.87 -4.92
N LEU A 209 2.18 -2.22 -5.93
CA LEU A 209 3.44 -2.55 -6.59
C LEU A 209 4.59 -1.61 -6.22
N ALA A 210 4.42 -0.76 -5.20
CA ALA A 210 5.58 -0.19 -4.53
C ALA A 210 6.50 -1.32 -4.01
N HIS A 211 7.80 -1.05 -3.94
CA HIS A 211 8.86 -1.95 -3.45
C HIS A 211 9.10 -3.26 -4.22
N VAL A 212 8.33 -3.61 -5.24
CA VAL A 212 8.54 -4.87 -5.96
C VAL A 212 9.60 -4.77 -7.07
N SER A 213 10.11 -5.90 -7.56
CA SER A 213 10.95 -5.94 -8.76
C SER A 213 10.14 -5.66 -10.04
N VAL A 214 10.80 -5.25 -11.12
CA VAL A 214 10.18 -5.06 -12.44
C VAL A 214 9.51 -6.34 -12.95
N ALA A 215 10.10 -7.52 -12.67
CA ALA A 215 9.48 -8.79 -13.02
C ALA A 215 8.14 -8.99 -12.29
N THR A 216 8.09 -8.67 -11.00
CA THR A 216 6.87 -8.72 -10.19
C THR A 216 5.85 -7.68 -10.67
N MET A 217 6.28 -6.46 -11.03
CA MET A 217 5.39 -5.42 -11.59
C MET A 217 4.66 -5.95 -12.83
N LYS A 218 5.42 -6.48 -13.79
CA LYS A 218 4.88 -7.00 -15.06
C LYS A 218 3.97 -8.21 -14.83
N ALA A 219 4.37 -9.14 -13.96
CA ALA A 219 3.55 -10.31 -13.64
C ALA A 219 2.20 -9.89 -13.03
N ALA A 220 2.19 -8.98 -12.07
CA ALA A 220 0.96 -8.50 -11.45
C ALA A 220 0.07 -7.71 -12.42
N LEU A 221 0.63 -6.83 -13.24
CA LEU A 221 -0.11 -6.08 -14.27
C LEU A 221 -0.73 -7.00 -15.33
N GLN A 222 -0.09 -8.11 -15.66
CA GLN A 222 -0.61 -9.08 -16.63
C GLN A 222 -1.67 -10.02 -16.04
N LEU A 223 -1.56 -10.38 -14.76
CA LEU A 223 -2.39 -11.40 -14.14
C LEU A 223 -3.56 -10.84 -13.33
N SER A 224 -3.48 -9.61 -12.83
CA SER A 224 -4.54 -9.00 -12.03
C SER A 224 -5.77 -8.75 -12.88
N THR A 225 -6.95 -9.12 -12.37
CA THR A 225 -8.23 -8.85 -13.04
C THR A 225 -8.81 -7.48 -12.70
N ALA A 226 -8.13 -6.71 -11.85
CA ALA A 226 -8.46 -5.33 -11.49
C ALA A 226 -7.24 -4.42 -11.70
N PRO A 227 -7.44 -3.09 -11.89
CA PRO A 227 -6.33 -2.14 -11.88
C PRO A 227 -5.54 -2.20 -10.58
N VAL A 228 -4.24 -1.94 -10.67
CA VAL A 228 -3.32 -1.96 -9.53
C VAL A 228 -2.83 -0.55 -9.21
N ILE A 229 -2.14 -0.39 -8.09
CA ILE A 229 -1.52 0.88 -7.69
C ILE A 229 -0.01 0.71 -7.48
N PHE A 230 0.69 1.83 -7.56
CA PHE A 230 1.99 2.02 -6.91
C PHE A 230 1.77 3.12 -5.87
N SER A 231 1.60 2.75 -4.59
CA SER A 231 1.14 3.66 -3.54
C SER A 231 2.12 4.81 -3.23
N HIS A 232 3.40 4.61 -3.52
CA HIS A 232 4.48 5.61 -3.39
C HIS A 232 5.67 5.21 -4.28
N SER A 233 5.62 5.53 -5.58
CA SER A 233 6.74 5.33 -6.52
C SER A 233 6.74 6.42 -7.60
N SER A 234 7.93 6.82 -8.06
CA SER A 234 8.10 7.93 -9.00
C SER A 234 8.59 7.44 -10.36
N ALA A 235 8.80 8.34 -11.33
CA ALA A 235 9.27 7.99 -12.69
C ALA A 235 10.77 7.63 -12.77
N TYR A 236 11.10 6.45 -13.30
CA TYR A 236 12.49 5.97 -13.39
C TYR A 236 13.35 6.78 -14.36
N SER A 237 12.76 7.25 -15.47
CA SER A 237 13.49 7.98 -16.50
C SER A 237 14.01 9.36 -16.07
N LEU A 238 13.46 9.92 -14.98
CA LEU A 238 13.95 11.16 -14.38
C LEU A 238 14.97 10.90 -13.26
N CYS A 239 14.76 9.83 -12.50
CA CYS A 239 15.70 9.36 -11.49
C CYS A 239 15.76 7.83 -11.55
N ALA A 240 16.91 7.32 -12.02
CA ALA A 240 17.16 5.90 -12.31
C ALA A 240 17.35 5.04 -11.03
N HIS A 241 16.52 5.26 -10.03
CA HIS A 241 16.45 4.48 -8.81
C HIS A 241 15.46 3.32 -8.97
N ARG A 242 15.82 2.10 -8.54
CA ARG A 242 14.99 0.89 -8.75
C ARG A 242 13.66 0.85 -7.99
N ARG A 243 13.43 1.81 -7.08
CA ARG A 243 12.09 2.07 -6.50
C ARG A 243 11.14 2.80 -7.45
N ASN A 244 11.65 3.38 -8.54
CA ASN A 244 10.86 4.11 -9.52
C ASN A 244 10.42 3.22 -10.69
N VAL A 245 9.32 3.61 -11.32
CA VAL A 245 8.63 2.84 -12.36
C VAL A 245 9.24 3.13 -13.74
N PRO A 246 9.76 2.11 -14.47
CA PRO A 246 10.30 2.28 -15.82
C PRO A 246 9.21 2.47 -16.87
N ASP A 247 9.57 3.08 -18.01
CA ASP A 247 8.62 3.48 -19.06
C ASP A 247 7.81 2.30 -19.62
N ASP A 248 8.42 1.13 -19.78
CA ASP A 248 7.74 -0.07 -20.26
C ASP A 248 6.66 -0.56 -19.28
N VAL A 249 6.85 -0.35 -17.98
CA VAL A 249 5.82 -0.59 -16.96
C VAL A 249 4.79 0.54 -16.94
N LEU A 250 5.18 1.81 -17.15
CA LEU A 250 4.23 2.92 -17.28
C LEU A 250 3.27 2.75 -18.46
N LEU A 251 3.72 2.16 -19.56
CA LEU A 251 2.85 1.79 -20.68
C LEU A 251 1.81 0.74 -20.27
N LEU A 252 2.22 -0.30 -19.53
CA LEU A 252 1.30 -1.29 -18.97
C LEU A 252 0.31 -0.65 -17.98
N VAL A 253 0.76 0.30 -17.15
CA VAL A 253 -0.12 1.03 -16.22
C VAL A 253 -1.25 1.73 -16.98
N ASN A 254 -0.95 2.36 -18.12
CA ASN A 254 -1.97 2.98 -18.98
C ASN A 254 -2.92 1.92 -19.56
N GLU A 255 -2.39 0.84 -20.12
CA GLU A 255 -3.16 -0.25 -20.73
C GLU A 255 -4.15 -0.89 -19.74
N THR A 256 -3.77 -1.02 -18.47
CA THR A 256 -4.60 -1.66 -17.44
C THR A 256 -5.44 -0.66 -16.62
N GLY A 257 -5.37 0.64 -16.90
CA GLY A 257 -6.08 1.68 -16.14
C GLY A 257 -5.60 1.85 -14.70
N SER A 258 -4.36 1.45 -14.41
CA SER A 258 -3.72 1.46 -13.10
C SER A 258 -3.25 2.87 -12.71
N LEU A 259 -2.69 3.00 -11.51
CA LEU A 259 -2.32 4.29 -10.93
C LEU A 259 -0.90 4.28 -10.33
N VAL A 260 -0.12 5.31 -10.61
CA VAL A 260 1.16 5.59 -9.94
C VAL A 260 1.00 6.82 -9.04
N MET A 261 1.20 6.62 -7.75
CA MET A 261 1.10 7.65 -6.73
C MET A 261 2.52 8.10 -6.36
N VAL A 262 2.86 9.35 -6.71
CA VAL A 262 4.25 9.84 -6.74
C VAL A 262 4.82 10.00 -5.35
N ASN A 263 6.01 9.43 -5.13
CA ASN A 263 6.81 9.52 -3.91
C ASN A 263 7.63 10.81 -3.88
N PHE A 264 7.75 11.44 -2.71
CA PHE A 264 8.45 12.72 -2.55
C PHE A 264 9.89 12.59 -2.03
N TYR A 265 10.36 11.38 -1.70
CA TYR A 265 11.71 11.17 -1.17
C TYR A 265 12.79 11.70 -2.12
N ASN A 266 13.68 12.57 -1.59
CA ASN A 266 14.70 13.23 -2.40
C ASN A 266 15.52 12.27 -3.27
N ASP A 267 15.93 11.15 -2.70
CA ASP A 267 16.75 10.15 -3.38
C ASP A 267 16.00 9.43 -4.52
N TYR A 268 14.66 9.47 -4.53
CA TYR A 268 13.82 8.90 -5.59
C TYR A 268 13.32 9.98 -6.56
N VAL A 269 13.35 11.25 -6.17
CA VAL A 269 12.96 12.40 -7.00
C VAL A 269 14.15 12.94 -7.79
N SER A 270 15.23 13.31 -7.11
CA SER A 270 16.39 13.94 -7.74
C SER A 270 17.59 13.01 -7.88
N CYS A 271 17.48 11.76 -7.41
CA CYS A 271 18.61 10.83 -7.30
C CYS A 271 19.78 11.44 -6.50
N SER A 272 19.45 12.32 -5.56
CA SER A 272 20.39 13.07 -4.74
C SER A 272 19.78 13.33 -3.36
N ARG A 273 20.61 13.76 -2.41
CA ARG A 273 20.16 14.08 -1.04
C ARG A 273 19.25 15.30 -0.98
N THR A 274 19.24 16.14 -2.02
CA THR A 274 18.46 17.37 -2.10
C THR A 274 17.53 17.32 -3.31
N ALA A 275 16.25 17.60 -3.10
CA ALA A 275 15.28 17.83 -4.15
C ALA A 275 14.44 19.08 -3.84
N ASN A 276 13.64 19.53 -4.79
CA ASN A 276 12.64 20.58 -4.57
C ASN A 276 11.28 20.20 -5.17
N LEU A 277 10.24 20.95 -4.81
CA LEU A 277 8.86 20.74 -5.26
C LEU A 277 8.72 20.68 -6.79
N SER A 278 9.44 21.53 -7.53
CA SER A 278 9.42 21.53 -9.00
C SER A 278 9.90 20.18 -9.57
N GLN A 279 10.88 19.53 -8.94
CA GLN A 279 11.33 18.20 -9.39
C GLN A 279 10.28 17.12 -9.13
N VAL A 280 9.48 17.22 -8.07
CA VAL A 280 8.32 16.33 -7.87
C VAL A 280 7.28 16.55 -8.98
N ALA A 281 7.00 17.80 -9.33
CA ALA A 281 6.13 18.12 -10.46
C ALA A 281 6.67 17.58 -11.80
N ASP A 282 8.00 17.50 -12.00
CA ASP A 282 8.59 16.87 -13.18
C ASP A 282 8.19 15.37 -13.27
N HIS A 283 8.19 14.63 -12.15
CA HIS A 283 7.74 13.24 -12.14
C HIS A 283 6.25 13.10 -12.46
N LEU A 284 5.40 13.98 -11.91
CA LEU A 284 3.97 14.01 -12.20
C LEU A 284 3.72 14.28 -13.69
N ASP A 285 4.41 15.27 -14.28
CA ASP A 285 4.35 15.57 -15.71
C ASP A 285 4.79 14.39 -16.57
N TYR A 286 5.88 13.74 -16.17
CA TYR A 286 6.44 12.64 -16.93
C TYR A 286 5.52 11.42 -16.92
N ILE A 287 4.98 11.05 -15.76
CA ILE A 287 3.99 9.96 -15.65
C ILE A 287 2.75 10.32 -16.45
N LYS A 288 2.22 11.54 -16.34
CA LYS A 288 1.10 12.01 -17.17
C LYS A 288 1.38 11.84 -18.66
N LYS A 289 2.59 12.20 -19.11
CA LYS A 289 3.00 12.11 -20.51
C LYS A 289 3.07 10.67 -21.03
N VAL A 290 3.58 9.73 -20.24
CA VAL A 290 3.79 8.33 -20.67
C VAL A 290 2.56 7.46 -20.41
N ALA A 291 2.00 7.53 -19.20
CA ALA A 291 0.91 6.69 -18.74
C ALA A 291 -0.49 7.34 -18.85
N GLY A 292 -0.56 8.62 -19.22
CA GLY A 292 -1.80 9.39 -19.29
C GLY A 292 -2.21 10.03 -17.96
N ALA A 293 -3.03 11.09 -18.04
CA ALA A 293 -3.48 11.84 -16.86
C ALA A 293 -4.36 11.02 -15.89
N GLY A 294 -4.93 9.90 -16.36
CA GLY A 294 -5.66 8.97 -15.51
C GLY A 294 -4.77 8.13 -14.59
N ALA A 295 -3.46 8.08 -14.84
CA ALA A 295 -2.53 7.15 -14.19
C ALA A 295 -1.65 7.79 -13.11
N VAL A 296 -1.96 9.01 -12.68
CA VAL A 296 -1.14 9.79 -11.74
C VAL A 296 -1.90 10.15 -10.46
N GLY A 297 -1.23 10.07 -9.31
CA GLY A 297 -1.73 10.47 -7.99
C GLY A 297 -0.60 10.81 -7.02
N PHE A 298 -0.91 10.96 -5.73
CA PHE A 298 0.05 11.38 -4.70
C PHE A 298 0.28 10.29 -3.65
N GLY A 299 1.53 10.00 -3.35
CA GLY A 299 1.96 8.97 -2.40
C GLY A 299 3.22 9.41 -1.71
N GLY A 300 3.14 10.50 -0.96
CA GLY A 300 4.27 11.33 -0.58
C GLY A 300 5.34 10.63 0.25
N ASP A 301 5.00 9.52 0.91
CA ASP A 301 5.90 8.75 1.78
C ASP A 301 6.32 9.58 3.02
N PHE A 302 5.42 10.48 3.43
CA PHE A 302 5.61 11.29 4.61
C PHE A 302 5.71 10.41 5.85
N ASP A 303 6.63 10.76 6.73
CA ASP A 303 6.98 10.01 7.96
C ASP A 303 7.64 8.65 7.73
N GLY A 304 7.77 8.21 6.48
CA GLY A 304 8.47 6.97 6.07
C GLY A 304 9.93 7.23 5.70
N VAL A 305 10.21 8.43 5.18
CA VAL A 305 11.53 8.83 4.71
C VAL A 305 12.19 9.89 5.57
N THR A 306 13.52 10.01 5.38
CA THR A 306 14.36 10.90 6.19
C THR A 306 14.62 12.26 5.54
N ARG A 307 14.23 12.45 4.27
CA ARG A 307 14.52 13.67 3.50
C ARG A 307 13.37 13.98 2.55
N LEU A 308 12.83 15.19 2.66
CA LEU A 308 11.79 15.66 1.76
C LEU A 308 12.27 16.86 0.94
N PRO A 309 11.60 17.18 -0.17
CA PRO A 309 12.01 18.24 -1.07
C PRO A 309 11.79 19.59 -0.41
N THR A 310 12.62 20.58 -0.75
CA THR A 310 12.33 21.97 -0.40
C THR A 310 11.01 22.41 -1.06
N GLY A 311 10.12 22.98 -0.27
CA GLY A 311 8.74 23.30 -0.63
C GLY A 311 7.73 22.18 -0.33
N LEU A 312 8.17 21.01 0.13
CA LEU A 312 7.34 19.85 0.47
C LEU A 312 7.75 19.25 1.83
N GLU A 313 8.06 20.11 2.81
CA GLU A 313 8.63 19.69 4.08
C GLU A 313 7.69 18.81 4.93
N ASP A 314 6.38 18.96 4.75
CA ASP A 314 5.38 18.23 5.50
C ASP A 314 4.03 18.18 4.78
N VAL A 315 3.04 17.48 5.36
CA VAL A 315 1.73 17.28 4.75
C VAL A 315 0.92 18.56 4.54
N SER A 316 1.37 19.73 5.03
CA SER A 316 0.70 21.01 4.76
C SER A 316 0.98 21.58 3.37
N LYS A 317 1.92 20.98 2.62
CA LYS A 317 2.49 21.55 1.40
C LYS A 317 1.84 21.10 0.08
N TYR A 318 0.87 20.19 0.12
CA TYR A 318 0.17 19.76 -1.10
C TYR A 318 -0.38 20.91 -1.97
N PRO A 319 -0.99 21.98 -1.41
CA PRO A 319 -1.53 23.02 -2.29
C PRO A 319 -0.45 23.84 -3.01
N ASP A 320 0.80 23.85 -2.52
CA ASP A 320 1.93 24.45 -3.26
C ASP A 320 2.29 23.60 -4.49
N LEU A 321 2.21 22.28 -4.36
CA LEU A 321 2.45 21.36 -5.47
C LEU A 321 1.33 21.44 -6.50
N ILE A 322 0.07 21.56 -6.06
CA ILE A 322 -1.05 21.79 -6.98
C ILE A 322 -0.89 23.12 -7.72
N ALA A 323 -0.47 24.19 -7.02
CA ALA A 323 -0.19 25.47 -7.65
C ALA A 323 0.93 25.36 -8.71
N GLU A 324 1.94 24.51 -8.49
CA GLU A 324 2.95 24.19 -9.50
C GLU A 324 2.36 23.49 -10.73
N LEU A 325 1.52 22.47 -10.54
CA LEU A 325 0.88 21.78 -11.66
C LEU A 325 -0.01 22.71 -12.50
N LEU A 326 -0.79 23.58 -11.84
CA LEU A 326 -1.60 24.59 -12.51
C LEU A 326 -0.73 25.57 -13.30
N ARG A 327 0.41 26.00 -12.74
CA ARG A 327 1.38 26.85 -13.44
C ARG A 327 1.98 26.17 -14.67
N ARG A 328 2.10 24.84 -14.63
CA ARG A 328 2.51 23.98 -15.76
C ARG A 328 1.36 23.63 -16.70
N ASN A 329 0.24 24.36 -16.59
CA ASN A 329 -0.91 24.25 -17.46
C ASN A 329 -1.60 22.88 -17.40
N TRP A 330 -1.55 22.21 -16.24
CA TRP A 330 -2.49 21.14 -15.94
C TRP A 330 -3.90 21.72 -15.89
N THR A 331 -4.84 21.01 -16.50
CA THR A 331 -6.25 21.40 -16.40
C THR A 331 -6.80 21.07 -15.02
N GLU A 332 -7.85 21.77 -14.59
CA GLU A 332 -8.54 21.46 -13.34
C GLU A 332 -8.99 19.98 -13.27
N ALA A 333 -9.45 19.40 -14.38
CA ALA A 333 -9.83 17.99 -14.44
C ALA A 333 -8.63 17.03 -14.22
N GLU A 334 -7.47 17.35 -14.78
CA GLU A 334 -6.25 16.56 -14.55
C GLU A 334 -5.77 16.67 -13.10
N VAL A 335 -5.87 17.87 -12.52
CA VAL A 335 -5.53 18.12 -11.11
C VAL A 335 -6.49 17.39 -10.16
N ARG A 336 -7.82 17.46 -10.39
CA ARG A 336 -8.83 16.70 -9.63
C ARG A 336 -8.63 15.18 -9.78
N GLY A 337 -8.26 14.75 -10.98
CA GLY A 337 -7.75 13.42 -11.31
C GLY A 337 -6.66 12.99 -10.34
N ALA A 338 -5.55 13.74 -10.31
CA ALA A 338 -4.41 13.44 -9.45
C ALA A 338 -4.74 13.51 -7.95
N LEU A 339 -5.57 14.47 -7.55
CA LEU A 339 -5.94 14.70 -6.15
C LEU A 339 -6.72 13.53 -5.56
N ALA A 340 -7.77 13.05 -6.24
CA ALA A 340 -8.63 12.01 -5.68
C ALA A 340 -9.29 11.11 -6.73
N GLU A 341 -9.71 11.67 -7.86
CA GLU A 341 -10.62 10.97 -8.78
C GLU A 341 -9.97 9.74 -9.44
N ASN A 342 -8.67 9.76 -9.70
CA ASN A 342 -7.94 8.62 -10.24
C ASN A 342 -7.88 7.45 -9.24
N LEU A 343 -7.62 7.75 -7.96
CA LEU A 343 -7.64 6.73 -6.90
C LEU A 343 -9.05 6.18 -6.72
N LEU A 344 -10.06 7.05 -6.64
CA LEU A 344 -11.46 6.62 -6.51
C LEU A 344 -11.88 5.72 -7.66
N ARG A 345 -11.49 6.04 -8.91
CA ARG A 345 -11.73 5.18 -10.09
C ARG A 345 -11.10 3.80 -9.92
N VAL A 346 -9.83 3.73 -9.53
CA VAL A 346 -9.14 2.45 -9.34
C VAL A 346 -9.79 1.64 -8.21
N PHE A 347 -10.10 2.29 -7.08
CA PHE A 347 -10.69 1.62 -5.94
C PHE A 347 -12.11 1.12 -6.26
N GLU A 348 -12.93 1.92 -6.95
CA GLU A 348 -14.25 1.49 -7.44
C GLU A 348 -14.13 0.30 -8.40
N ALA A 349 -13.18 0.32 -9.35
CA ALA A 349 -12.95 -0.80 -10.26
C ALA A 349 -12.56 -2.09 -9.51
N VAL A 350 -11.72 -1.98 -8.48
CA VAL A 350 -11.34 -3.10 -7.60
C VAL A 350 -12.54 -3.61 -6.79
N GLU A 351 -13.39 -2.71 -6.30
CA GLU A 351 -14.64 -3.08 -5.62
C GLU A 351 -15.66 -3.73 -6.56
N GLN A 352 -15.69 -3.37 -7.85
CA GLN A 352 -16.54 -4.04 -8.84
C GLN A 352 -16.04 -5.44 -9.20
N VAL A 353 -14.72 -5.65 -9.22
CA VAL A 353 -14.10 -6.97 -9.46
C VAL A 353 -14.32 -7.92 -8.27
N ARG A 354 -14.69 -7.41 -7.10
CA ARG A 354 -15.10 -8.21 -5.94
C ARG A 354 -16.30 -9.10 -6.30
N MET A 355 -16.03 -10.25 -6.90
CA MET A 355 -17.04 -11.17 -7.39
C MET A 355 -17.69 -11.89 -6.20
N GLY A 356 -18.88 -11.43 -5.83
CA GLY A 356 -19.74 -12.15 -4.90
C GLY A 356 -20.09 -13.53 -5.46
N THR A 357 -19.73 -14.57 -4.71
CA THR A 357 -19.98 -16.04 -4.88
C THR A 357 -18.78 -16.91 -5.26
N GLN A 358 -17.62 -16.38 -5.64
CA GLN A 358 -16.43 -17.22 -5.87
C GLN A 358 -15.86 -17.74 -4.54
N ALA A 359 -15.54 -19.04 -4.50
CA ALA A 359 -14.91 -19.67 -3.34
C ALA A 359 -13.56 -19.01 -3.05
N ALA A 360 -13.19 -18.97 -1.76
CA ALA A 360 -11.91 -18.40 -1.35
C ALA A 360 -10.75 -19.31 -1.79
N GLU A 361 -9.62 -18.70 -2.15
CA GLU A 361 -8.39 -19.47 -2.35
C GLU A 361 -8.00 -20.12 -1.02
N GLU A 362 -7.83 -21.45 -1.04
CA GLU A 362 -7.57 -22.28 0.14
C GLU A 362 -6.33 -23.18 0.00
N GLU A 363 -5.78 -23.30 -1.20
CA GLU A 363 -4.58 -24.08 -1.43
C GLU A 363 -3.36 -23.35 -0.83
N PRO A 364 -2.69 -23.95 0.18
CA PRO A 364 -1.62 -23.28 0.89
C PRO A 364 -0.34 -23.24 0.06
N ILE A 365 0.60 -22.39 0.47
CA ILE A 365 1.96 -22.42 -0.06
C ILE A 365 2.62 -23.78 0.23
N PRO A 366 3.43 -24.37 -0.67
CA PRO A 366 4.15 -25.60 -0.38
C PRO A 366 5.05 -25.47 0.85
N LEU A 367 5.13 -26.53 1.66
CA LEU A 367 5.84 -26.52 2.95
C LEU A 367 7.33 -26.17 2.79
N GLU A 368 7.95 -26.67 1.73
CA GLU A 368 9.35 -26.45 1.39
C GLU A 368 9.69 -25.00 1.03
N GLN A 369 8.69 -24.19 0.69
CA GLN A 369 8.86 -22.76 0.43
C GLN A 369 8.76 -21.91 1.71
N LEU A 370 8.35 -22.50 2.85
CA LEU A 370 8.26 -21.79 4.12
C LEU A 370 9.61 -21.77 4.87
N GLY A 371 9.97 -20.61 5.42
CA GLY A 371 11.15 -20.46 6.30
C GLY A 371 11.03 -21.24 7.61
N THR A 372 12.16 -21.67 8.18
CA THR A 372 12.23 -22.84 9.09
C THR A 372 12.21 -22.57 10.61
N SER A 373 12.30 -21.33 11.12
CA SER A 373 12.65 -21.13 12.54
C SER A 373 11.52 -20.79 13.52
N CYS A 374 10.36 -20.25 13.09
CA CYS A 374 9.33 -19.74 14.02
C CYS A 374 7.90 -20.17 13.66
N ARG A 375 7.72 -21.37 13.10
CA ARG A 375 6.39 -21.90 12.75
C ARG A 375 6.27 -23.39 13.07
N MET A 376 5.03 -23.83 13.31
CA MET A 376 4.66 -25.25 13.38
C MET A 376 4.05 -25.68 12.04
N GLN A 377 4.12 -26.97 11.70
CA GLN A 377 3.71 -27.50 10.38
C GLN A 377 2.34 -28.19 10.40
N TYR A 378 1.43 -27.80 11.30
CA TYR A 378 0.09 -28.38 11.37
C TYR A 378 -0.66 -28.18 10.04
N GLY A 379 -1.32 -29.24 9.56
CA GLY A 379 -2.06 -29.23 8.29
C GLY A 379 -1.26 -29.66 7.06
N TYR A 380 0.08 -29.68 7.12
CA TYR A 380 0.93 -30.20 6.03
C TYR A 380 1.29 -31.68 6.19
N SER A 381 1.48 -32.12 7.44
CA SER A 381 1.68 -33.54 7.72
C SER A 381 0.35 -34.27 7.65
N ASP A 382 0.30 -35.38 6.92
CA ASP A 382 -0.74 -36.38 7.13
C ASP A 382 -0.78 -36.68 8.63
N ALA A 383 -1.96 -36.52 9.27
CA ALA A 383 -2.20 -37.19 10.54
C ALA A 383 -1.75 -38.65 10.33
N PRO A 384 -1.01 -39.28 11.28
CA PRO A 384 -0.62 -40.67 11.11
C PRO A 384 -1.91 -41.40 10.84
N THR A 385 -2.08 -41.81 9.58
CA THR A 385 -3.22 -42.61 9.20
C THR A 385 -3.08 -43.79 10.13
N LEU A 386 -4.07 -43.99 11.00
CA LEU A 386 -4.44 -45.33 11.42
C LEU A 386 -4.69 -46.05 10.09
N ARG A 387 -3.62 -46.54 9.46
CA ARG A 387 -3.64 -47.72 8.62
C ARG A 387 -4.24 -48.74 9.56
N ARG A 388 -5.58 -48.86 9.51
CA ARG A 388 -6.25 -50.12 9.74
C ARG A 388 -5.52 -51.08 8.83
N GLN A 389 -4.51 -51.76 9.36
CA GLN A 389 -3.98 -52.95 8.73
C GLN A 389 -5.20 -53.84 8.50
N PRO A 390 -5.54 -54.20 7.24
CA PRO A 390 -6.67 -55.07 6.94
C PRO A 390 -6.47 -56.52 7.41
N GLY A 391 -5.65 -56.76 8.43
CA GLY A 391 -5.24 -58.08 8.92
C GLY A 391 -5.28 -58.25 10.44
N ALA A 392 -5.52 -57.20 11.23
CA ALA A 392 -5.50 -57.30 12.70
C ALA A 392 -6.86 -57.63 13.34
N LEU A 393 -7.87 -58.01 12.54
CA LEU A 393 -9.21 -58.41 13.02
C LEU A 393 -9.55 -59.89 12.75
N LEU A 394 -8.60 -60.70 12.25
CA LEU A 394 -8.80 -62.14 12.04
C LEU A 394 -8.12 -63.04 13.09
N ALA A 395 -7.51 -62.47 14.14
CA ALA A 395 -6.80 -63.23 15.17
C ALA A 395 -7.52 -63.34 16.52
N SER A 396 -8.81 -62.99 16.60
CA SER A 396 -9.58 -63.06 17.86
C SER A 396 -10.88 -63.88 17.79
N LEU A 397 -11.07 -64.71 16.75
CA LEU A 397 -12.22 -65.62 16.61
C LEU A 397 -11.84 -67.09 16.38
N ALA A 398 -10.76 -67.56 17.01
CA ALA A 398 -10.46 -68.99 17.15
C ALA A 398 -9.82 -69.21 18.53
N PRO A 399 -10.63 -69.45 19.58
CA PRO A 399 -10.93 -70.83 19.96
C PRO A 399 -12.34 -70.97 20.54
N LEU A 400 -13.32 -71.36 19.71
CA LEU A 400 -14.64 -71.82 20.19
C LEU A 400 -15.23 -72.91 19.28
N ILE A 401 -14.37 -73.68 18.62
CA ILE A 401 -14.73 -74.92 17.93
C ILE A 401 -13.70 -75.99 18.29
N PHE A 402 -13.64 -76.35 19.58
CA PHE A 402 -13.03 -77.61 20.04
C PHE A 402 -13.82 -78.11 21.26
N SER A 403 -15.10 -78.34 21.03
CA SER A 403 -15.99 -79.05 21.98
C SER A 403 -17.10 -79.74 21.20
N LEU A 404 -16.72 -80.54 20.20
CA LEU A 404 -17.56 -81.57 19.58
C LEU A 404 -16.64 -82.54 18.82
N ARG A 405 -16.04 -83.48 19.57
CA ARG A 405 -15.62 -84.82 19.15
C ARG A 405 -14.81 -85.47 20.28
N LEU A 406 -15.55 -85.89 21.32
CA LEU A 406 -15.23 -87.08 22.10
C LEU A 406 -16.36 -88.07 21.82
N LEU A 407 -16.12 -88.89 20.79
CA LEU A 407 -16.65 -90.23 20.57
C LEU A 407 -15.56 -90.98 19.82
#